data_AF-A0A260Z9E6-F1
#
_entry.id   AF-A0A260Z9E6-F1
#
_cell.length_a   1.000
_cell.length_b   1.000
_cell.length_c   1.000
_cell.angle_alpha   90.00
_cell.angle_beta   90.00
_cell.angle_gamma   90.00
#
_symmetry.space_group_name_H-M   'P 1'
#
loop_
_entity.id
_entity.type
_entity.pdbx_description
1 polymer ?
#
loop_
_entity_poly.entity_id
_entity_poly.type
_entity_poly.pdbx_seq_one_letter_code
_entity_poly.pdbx_strand_id
1 'polypeptide(L)'
;FRAMGWKLAVLLLAVLVKDAHAVCSCYQAGNYTGATAPISNAYNNSDFSACFSSACSYVAYSGDDTKGWTGFTFNWVLPLANAGGSLQIFDGTPNLSASPAPLIQINEGENVIANTAKNLIKSTSPRITIQYTQTSNTSANVYYGSIKAVPGLQPTAGPTSTTAIPSTKTYDTQNFKYNPCLITHDILVVVNQRTNGGIIALNMLNGIVTNFVTPLCVTTVPSTIDSSRLALASLTPYPPYFAIRGEIWGMNTTDVTTNLPQSGVSIDGDIDAALTGLVNLTFLVNQSKSTDSRTNVQRSVVLLTAEWPSAATLNDTVKSVFDAKGVNLLVVGYNLTIEEWGRLASNGRWYNVLNAANSDDSAVANFVNPFYFNDNSSPNSCKFKRGKGLQVQVFYELEAGKDFLKFYDSSNNLIASFTGFEVSGSTFSTTSSTITARFTSDYESVYRGFYVQITPQ
;
A
#
# COMPACT_ATOMS: atom_id res chain seq x y z
N PHE A 1 35.82 -56.92 -14.37
CA PHE A 1 35.86 -55.55 -14.91
C PHE A 1 34.50 -55.21 -15.51
N ARG A 2 33.89 -54.06 -15.14
CA ARG A 2 32.48 -53.63 -15.37
C ARG A 2 31.46 -54.13 -14.31
N ALA A 3 31.35 -53.39 -13.20
CA ALA A 3 30.11 -53.29 -12.38
C ALA A 3 30.23 -52.34 -11.16
N MET A 4 31.43 -51.81 -10.84
CA MET A 4 31.65 -50.96 -9.66
C MET A 4 32.01 -49.49 -9.95
N GLY A 5 31.97 -49.06 -11.21
CA GLY A 5 32.38 -47.69 -11.60
C GLY A 5 31.27 -46.64 -11.56
N TRP A 6 29.98 -47.04 -11.66
CA TRP A 6 28.90 -46.07 -11.83
C TRP A 6 28.27 -45.60 -10.51
N LYS A 7 28.28 -46.44 -9.47
CA LYS A 7 27.68 -46.09 -8.17
C LYS A 7 28.56 -45.16 -7.33
N LEU A 8 29.88 -45.12 -7.56
CA LEU A 8 30.76 -44.16 -6.90
C LEU A 8 30.69 -42.76 -7.54
N ALA A 9 30.42 -42.66 -8.84
CA ALA A 9 30.32 -41.38 -9.54
C ALA A 9 29.04 -40.60 -9.16
N VAL A 10 27.92 -41.29 -8.92
CA VAL A 10 26.66 -40.66 -8.47
C VAL A 10 26.73 -40.24 -7.00
N LEU A 11 27.46 -40.98 -6.16
CA LEU A 11 27.67 -40.59 -4.76
C LEU A 11 28.65 -39.40 -4.61
N LEU A 12 29.62 -39.25 -5.53
CA LEU A 12 30.47 -38.05 -5.59
C LEU A 12 29.77 -36.84 -6.21
N LEU A 13 28.79 -37.03 -7.10
CA LEU A 13 27.96 -35.92 -7.61
C LEU A 13 26.91 -35.46 -6.58
N ALA A 14 26.44 -36.35 -5.71
CA ALA A 14 25.51 -36.02 -4.62
C ALA A 14 26.20 -35.40 -3.39
N VAL A 15 27.53 -35.50 -3.28
CA VAL A 15 28.33 -34.91 -2.19
C VAL A 15 29.05 -33.61 -2.63
N LEU A 16 28.92 -33.22 -3.90
CA LEU A 16 29.37 -31.91 -4.42
C LEU A 16 28.23 -30.89 -4.60
N VAL A 17 27.06 -31.13 -4.00
CA VAL A 17 26.05 -30.09 -3.74
C VAL A 17 25.92 -29.88 -2.23
N LYS A 18 27.06 -29.69 -1.57
CA LYS A 18 27.14 -28.89 -0.35
C LYS A 18 27.93 -27.64 -0.75
N ASP A 19 27.39 -26.49 -0.37
CA ASP A 19 27.93 -25.14 -0.62
C ASP A 19 27.51 -24.46 -1.93
N ALA A 20 26.26 -24.67 -2.36
CA ALA A 20 25.52 -23.50 -2.84
C ALA A 20 25.03 -22.76 -1.59
N HIS A 21 25.90 -21.95 -0.96
CA HIS A 21 25.45 -20.96 0.00
C HIS A 21 24.30 -20.19 -0.68
N ALA A 22 23.09 -20.24 -0.13
CA ALA A 22 22.00 -19.44 -0.65
C ALA A 22 22.51 -18.00 -0.75
N VAL A 23 22.52 -17.42 -1.96
CA VAL A 23 22.90 -16.01 -2.13
C VAL A 23 21.78 -15.20 -1.50
N CYS A 24 21.97 -14.85 -0.24
CA CYS A 24 21.01 -14.08 0.52
C CYS A 24 21.02 -12.63 0.03
N SER A 25 19.84 -12.10 -0.24
CA SER A 25 19.66 -10.71 -0.57
C SER A 25 19.45 -9.90 0.70
N CYS A 26 20.06 -8.72 0.78
CA CYS A 26 19.83 -7.81 1.89
C CYS A 26 18.39 -7.29 1.85
N TYR A 27 17.75 -7.17 3.02
CA TYR A 27 16.36 -6.71 3.15
C TYR A 27 16.08 -5.40 2.39
N GLN A 28 17.04 -4.49 2.37
CA GLN A 28 17.05 -3.28 1.57
C GLN A 28 18.44 -3.19 0.93
N ALA A 29 18.54 -3.52 -0.36
CA ALA A 29 19.81 -3.43 -1.09
C ALA A 29 20.08 -2.00 -1.62
N GLY A 30 19.06 -1.14 -1.64
CA GLY A 30 19.16 0.26 -2.04
C GLY A 30 18.89 1.25 -0.90
N ASN A 31 19.09 2.54 -1.17
CA ASN A 31 18.72 3.60 -0.24
C ASN A 31 17.19 3.71 -0.13
N TYR A 32 16.71 3.88 1.09
CA TYR A 32 15.29 3.99 1.43
C TYR A 32 14.90 5.47 1.64
N THR A 33 13.75 5.92 1.15
CA THR A 33 13.26 7.29 1.40
C THR A 33 11.83 7.29 1.93
N GLY A 34 11.63 7.53 3.23
CA GLY A 34 10.29 7.60 3.79
C GLY A 34 10.25 7.93 5.27
N ALA A 35 9.03 8.08 5.81
CA ALA A 35 8.82 8.47 7.20
C ALA A 35 9.03 7.33 8.21
N THR A 36 9.24 6.09 7.77
CA THR A 36 9.52 4.93 8.63
C THR A 36 10.47 3.97 7.92
N ALA A 37 11.69 3.84 8.41
CA ALA A 37 12.68 2.92 7.85
C ALA A 37 12.49 1.53 8.45
N PRO A 38 12.22 0.50 7.63
CA PRO A 38 11.93 -0.85 8.10
C PRO A 38 13.19 -1.70 8.17
N ILE A 39 13.33 -2.48 9.24
CA ILE A 39 14.50 -3.28 9.56
C ILE A 39 14.08 -4.74 9.59
N SER A 40 14.81 -5.61 8.88
CA SER A 40 14.56 -7.06 8.87
C SER A 40 15.77 -7.81 8.30
N ASN A 41 15.64 -9.12 8.24
CA ASN A 41 16.64 -10.09 7.81
C ASN A 41 17.05 -10.00 6.34
N ALA A 42 18.31 -10.37 6.08
CA ALA A 42 18.66 -10.90 4.76
C ALA A 42 17.85 -12.18 4.49
N TYR A 43 17.50 -12.40 3.23
CA TYR A 43 16.49 -13.39 2.87
C TYR A 43 16.85 -14.16 1.61
N ASN A 44 16.29 -15.37 1.51
CA ASN A 44 16.33 -16.17 0.31
C ASN A 44 15.26 -15.67 -0.68
N ASN A 45 15.65 -15.40 -1.93
CA ASN A 45 14.76 -14.88 -2.96
C ASN A 45 13.59 -15.80 -3.32
N SER A 46 13.71 -17.11 -3.07
CA SER A 46 12.68 -18.09 -3.43
C SER A 46 11.49 -18.09 -2.46
N ASP A 47 11.72 -17.90 -1.17
CA ASP A 47 10.71 -18.12 -0.13
C ASP A 47 10.73 -17.08 1.01
N PHE A 48 11.62 -16.08 0.93
CA PHE A 48 11.85 -15.08 1.97
C PHE A 48 12.23 -15.66 3.34
N SER A 49 12.72 -16.91 3.38
CA SER A 49 13.30 -17.47 4.60
C SER A 49 14.51 -16.63 5.01
N ALA A 50 14.61 -16.37 6.32
CA ALA A 50 15.77 -15.66 6.86
C ALA A 50 17.03 -16.49 6.57
N CYS A 51 18.06 -15.83 6.06
CA CYS A 51 19.30 -16.50 5.74
C CYS A 51 20.50 -15.57 5.96
N PHE A 52 21.70 -16.14 5.87
CA PHE A 52 22.93 -15.44 6.23
C PHE A 52 23.44 -14.51 5.11
N SER A 53 23.69 -13.26 5.47
CA SER A 53 24.56 -12.36 4.69
C SER A 53 25.65 -11.80 5.61
N SER A 54 26.89 -11.74 5.12
CA SER A 54 28.05 -11.34 5.92
C SER A 54 27.96 -9.89 6.44
N ALA A 55 27.38 -8.99 5.64
CA ALA A 55 26.99 -7.66 6.09
C ALA A 55 25.92 -7.10 5.16
N CYS A 56 24.87 -6.52 5.74
CA CYS A 56 23.86 -5.76 5.01
C CYS A 56 23.80 -4.34 5.55
N SER A 57 23.75 -3.35 4.67
CA SER A 57 23.56 -1.97 5.08
C SER A 57 22.79 -1.18 4.04
N TYR A 58 22.02 -0.21 4.49
CA TYR A 58 21.37 0.77 3.63
C TYR A 58 21.26 2.13 4.33
N VAL A 59 21.12 3.18 3.52
CA VAL A 59 20.83 4.53 4.01
C VAL A 59 19.34 4.76 3.97
N ALA A 60 18.76 5.20 5.08
CA ALA A 60 17.40 5.71 5.13
C ALA A 60 17.42 7.24 5.16
N TYR A 61 16.67 7.88 4.26
CA TYR A 61 16.42 9.31 4.20
C TYR A 61 14.95 9.58 4.57
N SER A 62 14.69 10.57 5.41
CA SER A 62 13.34 10.90 5.89
C SER A 62 12.40 11.39 4.78
N GLY A 63 12.96 11.80 3.64
CA GLY A 63 12.25 12.55 2.60
C GLY A 63 12.15 14.05 2.89
N ASP A 64 12.60 14.49 4.06
CA ASP A 64 12.40 15.85 4.58
C ASP A 64 13.56 16.25 5.51
N ASP A 65 14.34 17.24 5.10
CA ASP A 65 15.53 17.70 5.84
C ASP A 65 15.21 18.31 7.21
N THR A 66 13.94 18.57 7.54
CA THR A 66 13.49 19.04 8.86
C THR A 66 13.17 17.90 9.84
N LYS A 67 13.19 16.65 9.36
CA LYS A 67 12.83 15.47 10.15
C LYS A 67 14.05 14.64 10.53
N GLY A 68 14.17 14.33 11.82
CA GLY A 68 15.16 13.40 12.37
C GLY A 68 14.52 12.07 12.76
N TRP A 69 15.33 11.02 12.90
CA TRP A 69 14.90 9.66 13.16
C TRP A 69 14.86 9.34 14.65
N THR A 70 13.77 8.75 15.12
CA THR A 70 13.56 8.33 16.51
C THR A 70 12.50 7.23 16.60
N GLY A 71 12.09 6.85 17.81
CA GLY A 71 11.03 5.87 18.03
C GLY A 71 11.43 4.48 17.55
N PHE A 72 12.72 4.15 17.69
CA PHE A 72 13.26 2.88 17.25
C PHE A 72 12.61 1.72 18.00
N THR A 73 12.13 0.74 17.25
CA THR A 73 11.52 -0.49 17.75
C THR A 73 12.22 -1.67 17.11
N PHE A 74 12.50 -2.71 17.89
CA PHE A 74 13.20 -3.88 17.39
C PHE A 74 12.88 -5.10 18.23
N ASN A 75 12.67 -6.24 17.59
CA ASN A 75 12.38 -7.49 18.26
C ASN A 75 13.09 -8.64 17.56
N TRP A 76 13.71 -9.51 18.35
CA TRP A 76 14.11 -10.84 17.94
C TRP A 76 12.93 -11.80 18.06
N VAL A 77 12.79 -12.68 17.07
CA VAL A 77 11.85 -13.79 17.13
C VAL A 77 12.50 -14.93 17.91
N LEU A 78 11.75 -15.47 18.87
CA LEU A 78 12.19 -16.56 19.72
C LEU A 78 11.63 -17.92 19.23
N PRO A 79 12.38 -19.03 19.41
CA PRO A 79 13.72 -19.10 19.99
C PRO A 79 14.81 -18.58 19.03
N LEU A 80 15.90 -18.03 19.60
CA LEU A 80 17.05 -17.56 18.82
C LEU A 80 17.77 -18.72 18.16
N ALA A 81 18.36 -18.48 16.98
CA ALA A 81 19.16 -19.45 16.27
C ALA A 81 20.61 -19.54 16.81
N ASN A 82 20.95 -18.73 17.83
CA ASN A 82 22.31 -18.55 18.35
C ASN A 82 23.30 -18.21 17.22
N ALA A 83 22.84 -17.40 16.27
CA ALA A 83 23.59 -17.04 15.08
C ALA A 83 24.60 -15.90 15.34
N GLY A 84 24.60 -15.33 16.56
CA GLY A 84 25.34 -14.12 16.88
C GLY A 84 24.79 -12.90 16.15
N GLY A 85 25.61 -11.86 16.09
CA GLY A 85 25.35 -10.68 15.29
C GLY A 85 24.91 -9.45 16.07
N SER A 86 24.85 -8.35 15.33
CA SER A 86 24.57 -7.02 15.85
C SER A 86 23.87 -6.17 14.80
N LEU A 87 22.84 -5.44 15.22
CA LEU A 87 22.25 -4.36 14.44
C LEU A 87 22.83 -3.03 14.95
N GLN A 88 23.35 -2.23 14.03
CA GLN A 88 23.88 -0.90 14.30
C GLN A 88 23.14 0.14 13.47
N ILE A 89 22.78 1.26 14.09
CA ILE A 89 22.24 2.44 13.42
C ILE A 89 23.24 3.57 13.66
N PHE A 90 23.63 4.25 12.59
CA PHE A 90 24.55 5.37 12.61
C PHE A 90 23.84 6.65 12.19
N ASP A 91 24.29 7.76 12.76
CA ASP A 91 23.79 9.09 12.38
C ASP A 91 24.42 9.53 11.06
N GLY A 92 23.61 10.00 10.11
CA GLY A 92 24.06 10.39 8.77
C GLY A 92 24.48 9.20 7.90
N THR A 93 25.47 9.43 7.03
CA THR A 93 26.05 8.43 6.12
C THR A 93 27.55 8.29 6.34
N PRO A 94 27.99 7.79 7.51
CA PRO A 94 29.42 7.74 7.83
C PRO A 94 30.14 6.66 7.02
N ASN A 95 31.45 6.81 6.88
CA ASN A 95 32.29 5.76 6.33
C ASN A 95 32.41 4.60 7.33
N LEU A 96 31.66 3.51 7.08
CA LEU A 96 31.62 2.33 7.97
C LEU A 96 32.99 1.64 8.12
N SER A 97 33.89 1.76 7.13
CA SER A 97 35.24 1.19 7.24
C SER A 97 36.11 1.88 8.31
N ALA A 98 35.74 3.09 8.72
CA ALA A 98 36.41 3.82 9.80
C ALA A 98 35.91 3.41 11.21
N SER A 99 35.04 2.40 11.32
CA SER A 99 34.44 1.96 12.59
C SER A 99 33.82 3.11 13.41
N PRO A 100 32.92 3.91 12.82
CA PRO A 100 32.27 5.02 13.53
C PRO A 100 31.48 4.50 14.74
N ALA A 101 31.30 5.33 15.76
CA ALA A 101 30.45 4.98 16.89
C ALA A 101 28.97 4.91 16.43
N PRO A 102 28.25 3.82 16.69
CA PRO A 102 26.83 3.73 16.35
C PRO A 102 26.00 4.60 17.29
N LEU A 103 24.96 5.22 16.73
CA LEU A 103 23.91 5.90 17.47
C LEU A 103 23.10 4.90 18.29
N ILE A 104 22.82 3.72 17.72
CA ILE A 104 22.16 2.59 18.38
C ILE A 104 22.88 1.31 18.03
N GLN A 105 23.15 0.45 19.02
CA GLN A 105 23.64 -0.91 18.81
C GLN A 105 22.79 -1.90 19.57
N ILE A 106 22.34 -2.97 18.91
CA ILE A 106 21.53 -4.06 19.46
C ILE A 106 22.28 -5.36 19.24
N ASN A 107 22.59 -6.06 20.33
CA ASN A 107 23.19 -7.38 20.26
C ASN A 107 22.10 -8.46 20.20
N GLU A 108 22.45 -9.65 19.74
CA GLU A 108 21.57 -10.82 19.74
C GLU A 108 20.81 -10.99 21.08
N GLY A 109 19.49 -11.19 20.99
CA GLY A 109 18.60 -11.39 22.13
C GLY A 109 18.10 -10.11 22.81
N GLU A 110 18.63 -8.94 22.47
CA GLU A 110 18.16 -7.67 23.01
C GLU A 110 16.98 -7.10 22.21
N ASN A 111 15.82 -6.91 22.85
CA ASN A 111 14.65 -6.26 22.25
C ASN A 111 14.59 -4.77 22.63
N VAL A 112 14.03 -3.95 21.73
CA VAL A 112 13.75 -2.52 21.94
C VAL A 112 12.25 -2.28 21.82
N ILE A 113 11.64 -2.00 22.96
CA ILE A 113 10.23 -1.62 23.07
C ILE A 113 10.09 -0.12 23.36
N ALA A 114 8.86 0.38 23.27
CA ALA A 114 8.54 1.79 23.54
C ALA A 114 9.05 2.24 24.92
N ASN A 115 9.49 3.50 25.01
CA ASN A 115 9.98 4.16 26.24
C ASN A 115 11.32 3.63 26.80
N THR A 116 12.03 2.76 26.08
CA THR A 116 13.43 2.43 26.41
C THR A 116 14.39 3.55 25.96
N ALA A 117 15.57 3.64 26.56
CA ALA A 117 16.57 4.64 26.16
C ALA A 117 16.88 4.56 24.66
N LYS A 118 17.04 3.34 24.11
CA LYS A 118 17.30 3.11 22.68
C LYS A 118 16.11 3.48 21.78
N ASN A 119 14.88 3.43 22.28
CA ASN A 119 13.70 3.90 21.55
C ASN A 119 13.64 5.43 21.41
N LEU A 120 14.20 6.16 22.39
CA LEU A 120 14.10 7.62 22.48
C LEU A 120 15.28 8.37 21.85
N ILE A 121 16.32 7.66 21.41
CA ILE A 121 17.46 8.27 20.72
C ILE A 121 16.99 8.96 19.43
N LYS A 122 17.57 10.14 19.16
CA LYS A 122 17.26 10.97 17.99
C LYS A 122 18.50 11.14 17.13
N SER A 123 18.36 10.97 15.82
CA SER A 123 19.40 11.35 14.86
C SER A 123 19.53 12.87 14.78
N THR A 124 20.72 13.35 14.44
CA THR A 124 20.96 14.77 14.13
C THR A 124 20.91 15.04 12.63
N SER A 125 20.91 13.99 11.81
CA SER A 125 20.76 14.05 10.36
C SER A 125 19.38 13.55 9.91
N PRO A 126 18.82 14.06 8.79
CA PRO A 126 17.66 13.46 8.12
C PRO A 126 17.99 12.11 7.46
N ARG A 127 19.27 11.71 7.47
CA ARG A 127 19.76 10.42 7.02
C ARG A 127 20.29 9.60 8.18
N ILE A 128 20.06 8.30 8.14
CA ILE A 128 20.71 7.31 9.01
C ILE A 128 21.22 6.16 8.16
N THR A 129 22.33 5.55 8.57
CA THR A 129 22.81 4.28 8.00
C THR A 129 22.43 3.17 8.95
N ILE A 130 21.73 2.16 8.43
CA ILE A 130 21.37 0.96 9.19
C ILE A 130 22.24 -0.18 8.68
N GLN A 131 22.96 -0.84 9.58
CA GLN A 131 23.82 -1.98 9.29
C GLN A 131 23.43 -3.18 10.15
N TYR A 132 23.40 -4.34 9.52
CA TYR A 132 23.27 -5.61 10.20
C TYR A 132 24.46 -6.51 9.87
N THR A 133 24.98 -7.17 10.90
CA THR A 133 26.05 -8.16 10.78
C THR A 133 25.67 -9.41 11.55
N GLN A 134 26.11 -10.57 11.07
CA GLN A 134 25.90 -11.85 11.72
C GLN A 134 27.19 -12.67 11.67
N THR A 135 27.45 -13.49 12.70
CA THR A 135 28.69 -14.27 12.79
C THR A 135 28.53 -15.70 12.28
N SER A 136 27.36 -16.32 12.46
CA SER A 136 27.07 -17.65 11.92
C SER A 136 26.85 -17.60 10.41
N ASN A 137 27.49 -18.52 9.69
CA ASN A 137 27.36 -18.74 8.24
C ASN A 137 26.38 -19.86 7.85
N THR A 138 25.75 -20.50 8.85
CA THR A 138 24.89 -21.69 8.67
C THR A 138 23.54 -21.57 9.36
N SER A 139 23.33 -20.55 10.18
CA SER A 139 22.07 -20.26 10.85
C SER A 139 21.77 -18.78 10.72
N ALA A 140 20.50 -18.40 10.69
CA ALA A 140 20.09 -16.99 10.67
C ALA A 140 19.11 -16.73 11.82
N ASN A 141 19.38 -15.69 12.60
CA ASN A 141 18.38 -15.19 13.53
C ASN A 141 17.21 -14.62 12.76
N VAL A 142 16.02 -14.56 13.34
CA VAL A 142 14.88 -13.84 12.76
C VAL A 142 14.61 -12.61 13.61
N TYR A 143 14.50 -11.45 12.99
CA TYR A 143 14.28 -10.18 13.66
C TYR A 143 13.55 -9.18 12.77
N TYR A 144 13.00 -8.16 13.42
CA TYR A 144 12.31 -7.09 12.74
C TYR A 144 12.31 -5.82 13.58
N GLY A 145 12.17 -4.69 12.90
CA GLY A 145 12.09 -3.40 13.57
C GLY A 145 11.70 -2.29 12.64
N SER A 146 11.58 -1.10 13.23
CA SER A 146 11.42 0.13 12.48
C SER A 146 11.94 1.32 13.26
N ILE A 147 12.33 2.36 12.55
CA ILE A 147 12.65 3.68 13.11
C ILE A 147 11.89 4.73 12.33
N LYS A 148 11.38 5.77 12.99
CA LYS A 148 10.43 6.75 12.43
C LYS A 148 11.06 8.12 12.31
N ALA A 149 10.80 8.81 11.21
CA ALA A 149 11.17 10.20 11.05
C ALA A 149 10.12 11.11 11.69
N VAL A 150 10.55 12.04 12.53
CA VAL A 150 9.70 13.03 13.20
C VAL A 150 10.27 14.44 13.02
N PRO A 151 9.42 15.48 13.02
CA PRO A 151 9.90 16.86 13.01
C PRO A 151 10.83 17.15 14.19
N GLY A 152 11.90 17.91 13.96
CA GLY A 152 12.79 18.33 15.04
C GLY A 152 14.20 18.75 14.64
N LEU A 153 14.56 18.68 13.36
CA LEU A 153 15.82 19.21 12.85
C LEU A 153 15.64 20.65 12.37
N GLN A 154 16.72 21.43 12.44
CA GLN A 154 16.75 22.76 11.84
C GLN A 154 16.64 22.62 10.31
N PRO A 155 15.83 23.44 9.63
CA PRO A 155 15.77 23.42 8.17
C PRO A 155 17.16 23.69 7.61
N THR A 156 17.67 22.76 6.81
CA THR A 156 18.73 23.11 5.87
C THR A 156 18.06 23.92 4.76
N ALA A 157 18.65 25.04 4.32
CA ALA A 157 18.09 25.85 3.24
C ALA A 157 17.93 24.97 1.98
N GLY A 158 16.73 24.46 1.76
CA GLY A 158 16.40 23.61 0.63
C GLY A 158 16.27 24.44 -0.64
N PRO A 159 16.61 23.89 -1.82
CA PRO A 159 16.33 24.53 -3.08
C PRO A 159 14.82 24.79 -3.21
N THR A 160 14.47 25.95 -3.75
CA THR A 160 13.10 26.31 -4.13
C THR A 160 12.57 25.28 -5.12
N SER A 161 11.49 24.58 -4.77
CA SER A 161 10.83 23.67 -5.72
C SER A 161 10.22 24.49 -6.85
N THR A 162 10.60 24.20 -8.09
CA THR A 162 9.93 24.74 -9.26
C THR A 162 8.63 23.97 -9.48
N THR A 163 7.52 24.70 -9.58
CA THR A 163 6.24 24.14 -10.01
C THR A 163 6.43 23.51 -11.38
N ALA A 164 6.37 22.18 -11.46
CA ALA A 164 6.50 21.48 -12.73
C ALA A 164 5.37 21.93 -13.67
N ILE A 165 5.71 22.16 -14.94
CA ILE A 165 4.72 22.47 -15.97
C ILE A 165 3.74 21.29 -16.05
N PRO A 166 2.41 21.52 -16.13
CA PRO A 166 1.44 20.45 -16.29
C PRO A 166 1.79 19.61 -17.53
N SER A 167 2.10 18.34 -17.33
CA SER A 167 2.27 17.39 -18.43
C SER A 167 0.98 16.59 -18.59
N THR A 168 0.49 16.52 -19.83
CA THR A 168 -0.63 15.65 -20.17
C THR A 168 -0.20 14.21 -19.97
N LYS A 169 -0.77 13.52 -18.97
CA LYS A 169 -0.51 12.10 -18.77
C LYS A 169 -1.14 11.29 -19.90
N THR A 170 -0.33 10.48 -20.56
CA THR A 170 -0.75 9.48 -21.53
C THR A 170 -1.13 8.19 -20.80
N TYR A 171 -2.14 7.49 -21.29
CA TYR A 171 -2.55 6.18 -20.80
C TYR A 171 -2.86 5.26 -21.98
N ASP A 172 -2.84 3.95 -21.74
CA ASP A 172 -3.18 2.96 -22.76
C ASP A 172 -4.68 2.93 -23.03
N THR A 173 -5.11 3.59 -24.11
CA THR A 173 -6.51 3.65 -24.54
C THR A 173 -7.05 2.32 -25.07
N GLN A 174 -6.18 1.33 -25.31
CA GLN A 174 -6.60 -0.01 -25.72
C GLN A 174 -7.18 -0.80 -24.55
N ASN A 175 -6.59 -0.69 -23.36
CA ASN A 175 -6.99 -1.43 -22.17
C ASN A 175 -7.88 -0.60 -21.23
N PHE A 176 -7.57 0.69 -21.03
CA PHE A 176 -8.37 1.57 -20.17
C PHE A 176 -9.51 2.20 -20.95
N LYS A 177 -10.75 1.85 -20.58
CA LYS A 177 -11.97 2.36 -21.23
C LYS A 177 -12.20 3.84 -20.95
N TYR A 178 -11.74 4.31 -19.79
CA TYR A 178 -11.82 5.69 -19.34
C TYR A 178 -10.45 6.15 -18.87
N ASN A 179 -10.19 7.44 -18.97
CA ASN A 179 -8.93 8.03 -18.52
C ASN A 179 -8.75 7.84 -16.99
N PRO A 180 -7.73 7.10 -16.53
CA PRO A 180 -7.48 6.90 -15.09
C PRO A 180 -7.21 8.19 -14.30
N CYS A 181 -6.81 9.29 -14.96
CA CYS A 181 -6.70 10.60 -14.31
C CYS A 181 -8.04 11.14 -13.76
N LEU A 182 -9.18 10.61 -14.22
CA LEU A 182 -10.50 10.99 -13.70
C LEU A 182 -10.80 10.36 -12.33
N ILE A 183 -9.93 9.48 -11.83
CA ILE A 183 -10.06 8.91 -10.49
C ILE A 183 -9.64 9.97 -9.46
N THR A 184 -10.59 10.37 -8.62
CA THR A 184 -10.41 11.39 -7.58
C THR A 184 -10.58 10.76 -6.19
N HIS A 185 -9.62 9.92 -5.80
CA HIS A 185 -9.68 9.19 -4.53
C HIS A 185 -8.51 9.54 -3.59
N ASP A 186 -8.72 9.39 -2.29
CA ASP A 186 -7.61 9.11 -1.37
C ASP A 186 -7.36 7.60 -1.37
N ILE A 187 -6.25 7.19 -1.98
CA ILE A 187 -5.94 5.79 -2.26
C ILE A 187 -4.79 5.33 -1.37
N LEU A 188 -5.08 4.43 -0.44
CA LEU A 188 -4.06 3.70 0.31
C LEU A 188 -3.72 2.41 -0.46
N VAL A 189 -2.51 2.35 -0.98
CA VAL A 189 -1.94 1.13 -1.56
C VAL A 189 -1.31 0.31 -0.44
N VAL A 190 -1.69 -0.97 -0.34
CA VAL A 190 -1.16 -1.90 0.65
C VAL A 190 -0.59 -3.11 -0.07
N VAL A 191 0.69 -3.42 0.14
CA VAL A 191 1.34 -4.58 -0.46
C VAL A 191 1.59 -5.66 0.60
N ASN A 192 1.04 -6.86 0.40
CA ASN A 192 1.40 -8.02 1.21
C ASN A 192 2.81 -8.49 0.81
N GLN A 193 3.76 -8.36 1.74
CA GLN A 193 5.15 -8.78 1.55
C GLN A 193 5.34 -10.29 1.64
N ARG A 194 4.40 -11.00 2.27
CA ARG A 194 4.38 -12.46 2.26
C ARG A 194 3.78 -12.92 0.93
N THR A 195 4.50 -13.77 0.21
CA THR A 195 4.06 -14.30 -1.10
C THR A 195 4.47 -15.77 -1.25
N ASN A 196 3.62 -16.60 -1.86
CA ASN A 196 3.93 -18.01 -2.13
C ASN A 196 4.89 -18.23 -3.31
N GLY A 197 5.29 -17.16 -4.02
CA GLY A 197 6.23 -17.21 -5.14
C GLY A 197 7.51 -16.38 -4.92
N GLY A 198 7.83 -16.07 -3.67
CA GLY A 198 9.02 -15.30 -3.29
C GLY A 198 9.12 -13.95 -4.00
N ILE A 199 10.35 -13.55 -4.34
CA ILE A 199 10.63 -12.25 -4.95
C ILE A 199 9.98 -12.07 -6.32
N ILE A 200 9.76 -13.16 -7.08
CA ILE A 200 9.12 -13.09 -8.39
C ILE A 200 7.68 -12.63 -8.22
N ALA A 201 6.92 -13.27 -7.32
CA ALA A 201 5.55 -12.87 -7.05
C ALA A 201 5.48 -11.44 -6.48
N LEU A 202 6.40 -11.05 -5.60
CA LEU A 202 6.45 -9.68 -5.07
C LEU A 202 6.71 -8.64 -6.17
N ASN A 203 7.63 -8.93 -7.10
CA ASN A 203 7.90 -8.06 -8.24
C ASN A 203 6.66 -7.91 -9.14
N MET A 204 5.85 -8.96 -9.29
CA MET A 204 4.60 -8.89 -10.04
C MET A 204 3.56 -8.01 -9.33
N LEU A 205 3.42 -8.11 -8.00
CA LEU A 205 2.58 -7.20 -7.22
C LEU A 205 3.05 -5.74 -7.36
N ASN A 206 4.36 -5.50 -7.25
CA ASN A 206 4.95 -4.18 -7.43
C ASN A 206 4.74 -3.63 -8.86
N GLY A 207 4.77 -4.51 -9.87
CA GLY A 207 4.43 -4.19 -11.25
C GLY A 207 2.96 -3.76 -11.40
N ILE A 208 2.03 -4.49 -10.78
CA ILE A 208 0.60 -4.12 -10.76
C ILE A 208 0.43 -2.73 -10.11
N VAL A 209 1.07 -2.48 -8.96
CA VAL A 209 1.01 -1.15 -8.33
C VAL A 209 1.54 -0.08 -9.26
N THR A 210 2.71 -0.30 -9.85
CA THR A 210 3.36 0.66 -10.75
C THR A 210 2.47 1.02 -11.92
N ASN A 211 1.91 0.03 -12.60
CA ASN A 211 1.03 0.25 -13.75
C ASN A 211 -0.34 0.80 -13.35
N PHE A 212 -0.76 0.62 -12.10
CA PHE A 212 -1.95 1.27 -11.55
C PHE A 212 -1.75 2.75 -11.22
N VAL A 213 -0.68 3.11 -10.50
CA VAL A 213 -0.50 4.50 -10.02
C VAL A 213 0.10 5.44 -11.07
N THR A 214 0.78 4.89 -12.08
CA THR A 214 1.42 5.67 -13.15
C THR A 214 0.43 6.51 -13.96
N PRO A 215 -0.69 5.97 -14.46
CA PRO A 215 -1.65 6.75 -15.25
C PRO A 215 -2.54 7.69 -14.40
N LEU A 216 -2.48 7.63 -13.06
CA LEU A 216 -3.28 8.51 -12.20
C LEU A 216 -2.77 9.96 -12.21
N CYS A 217 -3.69 10.91 -12.12
CA CYS A 217 -3.39 12.29 -11.76
C CYS A 217 -3.31 12.38 -10.24
N VAL A 218 -2.14 12.77 -9.72
CA VAL A 218 -1.83 12.73 -8.28
C VAL A 218 -1.46 14.12 -7.78
N THR A 219 -1.98 14.47 -6.62
CA THR A 219 -1.67 15.69 -5.88
C THR A 219 -1.19 15.35 -4.48
N THR A 220 -0.32 16.20 -3.92
CA THR A 220 0.04 16.18 -2.49
C THR A 220 -0.68 17.30 -1.72
N VAL A 221 -1.43 18.15 -2.43
CA VAL A 221 -2.12 19.32 -1.88
C VAL A 221 -3.51 18.91 -1.35
N PRO A 222 -3.79 19.07 -0.04
CA PRO A 222 -5.05 18.61 0.55
C PRO A 222 -6.31 19.28 -0.02
N SER A 223 -6.20 20.50 -0.56
CA SER A 223 -7.36 21.24 -1.09
C SER A 223 -7.73 20.90 -2.54
N THR A 224 -6.91 20.10 -3.24
CA THR A 224 -7.20 19.69 -4.61
C THR A 224 -8.34 18.66 -4.64
N ILE A 225 -9.28 18.78 -5.56
CA ILE A 225 -10.49 17.94 -5.64
C ILE A 225 -10.57 17.07 -6.91
N ASP A 226 -9.78 17.40 -7.93
CA ASP A 226 -9.78 16.81 -9.27
C ASP A 226 -8.60 15.84 -9.50
N SER A 227 -7.93 15.41 -8.44
CA SER A 227 -6.81 14.48 -8.48
C SER A 227 -6.83 13.52 -7.28
N SER A 228 -6.13 12.40 -7.41
CA SER A 228 -5.95 11.43 -6.34
C SER A 228 -4.83 11.84 -5.37
N ARG A 229 -4.91 11.43 -4.10
CA ARG A 229 -3.78 11.46 -3.15
C ARG A 229 -3.38 10.03 -2.84
N LEU A 230 -2.08 9.78 -2.74
CA LEU A 230 -1.56 8.43 -2.50
C LEU A 230 -0.94 8.29 -1.11
N ALA A 231 -1.12 7.11 -0.53
CA ALA A 231 -0.35 6.61 0.60
C ALA A 231 0.06 5.16 0.32
N LEU A 232 1.19 4.74 0.89
CA LEU A 232 1.71 3.38 0.72
C LEU A 232 1.97 2.72 2.08
N ALA A 233 1.54 1.49 2.21
CA ALA A 233 1.87 0.61 3.33
C ALA A 233 2.24 -0.79 2.84
N SER A 234 2.92 -1.53 3.70
CA SER A 234 3.21 -2.95 3.49
C SER A 234 2.72 -3.76 4.68
N LEU A 235 2.19 -4.96 4.44
CA LEU A 235 1.86 -5.89 5.53
C LEU A 235 3.14 -6.49 6.11
N THR A 236 3.14 -6.69 7.43
CA THR A 236 4.22 -7.32 8.17
C THR A 236 3.65 -8.42 9.08
N PRO A 237 4.45 -9.42 9.46
CA PRO A 237 3.97 -10.50 10.34
C PRO A 237 3.97 -10.11 11.82
N TYR A 238 4.24 -8.84 12.11
CA TYR A 238 4.55 -8.40 13.45
C TYR A 238 3.68 -7.22 13.86
N PRO A 239 3.08 -7.23 15.07
CA PRO A 239 2.24 -6.14 15.55
C PRO A 239 2.88 -4.75 15.32
N PRO A 240 2.17 -3.80 14.68
CA PRO A 240 0.73 -3.79 14.38
C PRO A 240 0.32 -4.46 13.04
N TYR A 241 1.18 -5.30 12.47
CA TYR A 241 1.02 -6.07 11.22
C TYR A 241 1.10 -5.25 9.93
N PHE A 242 1.57 -4.00 10.04
CA PHE A 242 1.85 -3.16 8.88
C PHE A 242 3.00 -2.19 9.14
N ALA A 243 3.58 -1.67 8.06
CA ALA A 243 4.52 -0.56 8.06
C ALA A 243 4.11 0.47 7.01
N ILE A 244 4.10 1.76 7.41
CA ILE A 244 3.89 2.87 6.48
C ILE A 244 5.18 3.11 5.70
N ARG A 245 5.08 3.27 4.37
CA ARG A 245 6.22 3.34 3.45
C ARG A 245 6.44 4.74 2.85
N GLY A 246 5.88 5.78 3.47
CA GLY A 246 6.02 7.17 3.03
C GLY A 246 5.18 8.13 3.87
N GLU A 247 5.03 9.37 3.42
CA GLU A 247 4.12 10.31 4.07
C GLU A 247 2.67 9.97 3.71
N ILE A 248 1.80 9.86 4.73
CA ILE A 248 0.38 9.60 4.50
C ILE A 248 -0.21 10.77 3.71
N TRP A 249 -0.72 10.48 2.51
CA TRP A 249 -1.31 11.44 1.58
C TRP A 249 -0.38 12.53 1.05
N GLY A 250 0.93 12.37 1.24
CA GLY A 250 1.97 13.25 0.73
C GLY A 250 2.79 12.63 -0.40
N MET A 251 2.41 11.46 -0.90
CA MET A 251 3.17 10.74 -1.94
C MET A 251 2.65 11.07 -3.34
N ASN A 252 3.57 11.36 -4.25
CA ASN A 252 3.33 11.33 -5.69
C ASN A 252 3.57 9.91 -6.25
N THR A 253 3.35 9.73 -7.56
CA THR A 253 3.57 8.44 -8.25
C THR A 253 4.99 7.89 -8.05
N THR A 254 6.00 8.74 -8.21
CA THR A 254 7.42 8.36 -8.07
C THR A 254 7.74 7.94 -6.64
N ASP A 255 7.19 8.65 -5.65
CA ASP A 255 7.37 8.32 -4.24
C ASP A 255 6.80 6.92 -3.96
N VAL A 256 5.62 6.59 -4.50
CA VAL A 256 5.02 5.26 -4.32
C VAL A 256 5.88 4.19 -4.97
N THR A 257 6.24 4.33 -6.25
CA THR A 257 6.98 3.29 -6.98
C THR A 257 8.38 3.05 -6.43
N THR A 258 9.05 4.11 -5.95
CA THR A 258 10.39 4.00 -5.34
C THR A 258 10.35 3.33 -3.96
N ASN A 259 9.24 3.45 -3.23
CA ASN A 259 9.10 2.92 -1.87
C ASN A 259 8.38 1.58 -1.75
N LEU A 260 8.09 0.94 -2.89
CA LEU A 260 7.54 -0.41 -2.92
C LEU A 260 8.47 -1.39 -2.19
N PRO A 261 7.91 -2.39 -1.47
CA PRO A 261 8.72 -3.36 -0.76
C PRO A 261 9.62 -4.14 -1.74
N GLN A 262 10.93 -4.07 -1.53
CA GLN A 262 11.94 -4.76 -2.32
C GLN A 262 12.26 -6.17 -1.79
N SER A 263 11.61 -6.56 -0.69
CA SER A 263 11.86 -7.79 0.04
C SER A 263 10.57 -8.26 0.69
N GLY A 264 10.46 -9.56 0.90
CA GLY A 264 9.30 -10.18 1.51
C GLY A 264 9.54 -10.63 2.94
N VAL A 265 8.55 -11.34 3.47
CA VAL A 265 8.63 -12.05 4.74
C VAL A 265 8.15 -13.49 4.53
N SER A 266 8.62 -14.45 5.32
CA SER A 266 8.23 -15.87 5.23
C SER A 266 7.11 -16.26 6.19
N ILE A 267 6.76 -15.37 7.12
CA ILE A 267 5.74 -15.58 8.14
C ILE A 267 4.48 -14.83 7.73
N ASP A 268 3.33 -15.46 7.93
CA ASP A 268 2.02 -14.85 7.67
C ASP A 268 1.75 -13.74 8.70
N GLY A 269 1.24 -12.61 8.23
CA GLY A 269 0.71 -11.56 9.10
C GLY A 269 -0.79 -11.67 9.28
N ASP A 270 -1.30 -10.92 10.27
CA ASP A 270 -2.74 -10.77 10.47
C ASP A 270 -3.28 -9.66 9.55
N ILE A 271 -3.80 -10.06 8.38
CA ILE A 271 -4.35 -9.14 7.37
C ILE A 271 -5.55 -8.35 7.92
N ASP A 272 -6.42 -8.99 8.70
CA ASP A 272 -7.64 -8.39 9.22
C ASP A 272 -7.29 -7.28 10.24
N ALA A 273 -6.35 -7.56 11.15
CA ALA A 273 -5.83 -6.58 12.09
C ALA A 273 -5.04 -5.45 11.40
N ALA A 274 -4.22 -5.79 10.41
CA ALA A 274 -3.43 -4.81 9.67
C ALA A 274 -4.32 -3.80 8.93
N LEU A 275 -5.32 -4.28 8.18
CA LEU A 275 -6.26 -3.41 7.46
C LEU A 275 -7.07 -2.53 8.42
N THR A 276 -7.54 -3.11 9.53
CA THR A 276 -8.25 -2.35 10.58
C THR A 276 -7.40 -1.23 11.16
N GLY A 277 -6.13 -1.53 11.48
CA GLY A 277 -5.19 -0.54 12.01
C GLY A 277 -4.83 0.54 11.00
N LEU A 278 -4.60 0.16 9.74
CA LEU A 278 -4.32 1.09 8.65
C LEU A 278 -5.49 2.05 8.42
N VAL A 279 -6.73 1.54 8.32
CA VAL A 279 -7.90 2.40 8.07
C VAL A 279 -8.10 3.42 9.18
N ASN A 280 -7.97 2.99 10.44
CA ASN A 280 -8.08 3.89 11.59
C ASN A 280 -6.95 4.92 11.66
N LEU A 281 -5.77 4.59 11.13
CA LEU A 281 -4.63 5.49 11.08
C LEU A 281 -4.73 6.51 9.94
N THR A 282 -5.09 6.09 8.73
CA THR A 282 -4.93 6.90 7.51
C THR A 282 -6.18 7.70 7.15
N PHE A 283 -7.37 7.16 7.38
CA PHE A 283 -8.63 7.79 6.98
C PHE A 283 -9.28 8.56 8.13
N LEU A 284 -8.46 9.33 8.85
CA LEU A 284 -8.93 10.35 9.78
C LEU A 284 -9.44 11.55 8.97
N VAL A 285 -10.55 12.13 9.41
CA VAL A 285 -11.19 13.28 8.74
C VAL A 285 -11.48 14.33 9.82
N ASN A 286 -11.34 15.61 9.48
CA ASN A 286 -11.68 16.76 10.35
C ASN A 286 -10.85 16.87 11.66
N GLN A 287 -9.57 16.47 11.65
CA GLN A 287 -8.65 16.77 12.75
C GLN A 287 -7.77 18.00 12.49
N SER A 288 -7.95 18.67 11.34
CA SER A 288 -7.16 19.84 10.90
C SER A 288 -5.65 19.55 10.82
N LYS A 289 -5.29 18.31 10.46
CA LYS A 289 -3.90 17.89 10.26
C LYS A 289 -3.61 17.67 8.78
N SER A 290 -2.37 17.89 8.35
CA SER A 290 -1.93 17.63 6.96
C SER A 290 -2.09 16.16 6.54
N THR A 291 -2.13 15.25 7.52
CA THR A 291 -2.34 13.80 7.34
C THR A 291 -3.80 13.38 7.24
N ASP A 292 -4.76 14.31 7.31
CA ASP A 292 -6.17 13.97 7.20
C ASP A 292 -6.53 13.59 5.76
N SER A 293 -7.42 12.60 5.64
CA SER A 293 -8.11 12.31 4.38
C SER A 293 -9.12 13.43 4.08
N ARG A 294 -9.27 13.75 2.79
CA ARG A 294 -10.16 14.81 2.32
C ARG A 294 -11.62 14.46 2.58
N THR A 295 -12.43 15.46 2.91
CA THR A 295 -13.85 15.28 3.27
C THR A 295 -14.73 14.89 2.09
N ASN A 296 -14.47 15.43 0.89
CA ASN A 296 -15.35 15.37 -0.27
C ASN A 296 -14.84 14.49 -1.42
N VAL A 297 -14.02 13.47 -1.11
CA VAL A 297 -13.50 12.53 -2.11
C VAL A 297 -13.82 11.10 -1.71
N GLN A 298 -13.84 10.21 -2.70
CA GLN A 298 -13.94 8.78 -2.42
C GLN A 298 -12.64 8.27 -1.78
N ARG A 299 -12.75 7.23 -0.95
CA ARG A 299 -11.63 6.64 -0.23
C ARG A 299 -11.53 5.18 -0.59
N SER A 300 -10.33 4.72 -0.90
CA SER A 300 -10.10 3.32 -1.22
C SER A 300 -8.82 2.77 -0.60
N VAL A 301 -8.89 1.51 -0.20
CA VAL A 301 -7.73 0.67 0.06
C VAL A 301 -7.61 -0.31 -1.09
N VAL A 302 -6.42 -0.39 -1.68
CA VAL A 302 -6.07 -1.41 -2.66
C VAL A 302 -5.03 -2.32 -2.02
N LEU A 303 -5.44 -3.53 -1.62
CA LEU A 303 -4.56 -4.57 -1.09
C LEU A 303 -4.07 -5.45 -2.23
N LEU A 304 -2.76 -5.51 -2.43
CA LEU A 304 -2.08 -6.37 -3.39
C LEU A 304 -1.50 -7.58 -2.66
N THR A 305 -1.79 -8.79 -3.11
CA THR A 305 -1.29 -10.00 -2.45
C THR A 305 -1.09 -11.16 -3.41
N ALA A 306 -0.09 -12.00 -3.16
CA ALA A 306 0.20 -13.21 -3.94
C ALA A 306 0.08 -14.47 -3.08
N GLU A 307 -0.81 -14.39 -2.09
CA GLU A 307 -1.29 -15.49 -1.27
C GLU A 307 -2.62 -15.08 -0.59
N TRP A 308 -3.34 -16.03 -0.02
CA TRP A 308 -4.46 -15.70 0.86
C TRP A 308 -4.50 -16.66 2.07
N PRO A 309 -4.01 -16.24 3.25
CA PRO A 309 -3.93 -17.12 4.40
C PRO A 309 -5.33 -17.50 4.89
N SER A 310 -5.47 -18.70 5.45
CA SER A 310 -6.76 -19.21 5.96
C SER A 310 -7.33 -18.39 7.12
N ALA A 311 -6.45 -17.70 7.86
CA ALA A 311 -6.83 -16.83 8.96
C ALA A 311 -7.40 -15.47 8.51
N ALA A 312 -7.17 -15.04 7.26
CA ALA A 312 -7.72 -13.78 6.74
C ALA A 312 -9.18 -13.99 6.31
N THR A 313 -10.11 -13.37 7.04
CA THR A 313 -11.54 -13.59 6.86
C THR A 313 -12.27 -12.37 6.31
N LEU A 314 -11.74 -11.17 6.55
CA LEU A 314 -12.43 -9.91 6.23
C LEU A 314 -13.87 -9.91 6.74
N ASN A 315 -14.07 -10.33 7.98
CA ASN A 315 -15.38 -10.48 8.60
C ASN A 315 -16.11 -9.14 8.85
N ASP A 316 -17.31 -9.20 9.44
CA ASP A 316 -18.14 -8.02 9.72
C ASP A 316 -17.49 -7.01 10.67
N THR A 317 -16.55 -7.44 11.53
CA THR A 317 -15.78 -6.52 12.37
C THR A 317 -14.86 -5.66 11.51
N VAL A 318 -14.12 -6.25 10.57
CA VAL A 318 -13.29 -5.49 9.62
C VAL A 318 -14.17 -4.58 8.76
N LYS A 319 -15.29 -5.11 8.24
CA LYS A 319 -16.26 -4.33 7.46
C LYS A 319 -16.74 -3.07 8.20
N SER A 320 -17.09 -3.20 9.48
CA SER A 320 -17.62 -2.09 10.28
C SER A 320 -16.65 -0.91 10.37
N VAL A 321 -15.33 -1.19 10.39
CA VAL A 321 -14.28 -0.16 10.43
C VAL A 321 -14.20 0.58 9.09
N PHE A 322 -14.30 -0.15 7.97
CA PHE A 322 -14.31 0.44 6.63
C PHE A 322 -15.58 1.27 6.39
N ASP A 323 -16.75 0.73 6.74
CA ASP A 323 -18.05 1.42 6.63
C ASP A 323 -18.05 2.72 7.44
N ALA A 324 -17.54 2.68 8.69
CA ALA A 324 -17.49 3.84 9.58
C ALA A 324 -16.63 5.00 9.03
N LYS A 325 -15.72 4.72 8.09
CA LYS A 325 -14.87 5.72 7.41
C LYS A 325 -15.27 5.98 5.96
N GLY A 326 -16.30 5.28 5.45
CA GLY A 326 -16.71 5.34 4.06
C GLY A 326 -15.58 4.93 3.10
N VAL A 327 -14.84 3.88 3.45
CA VAL A 327 -13.68 3.40 2.69
C VAL A 327 -14.05 2.14 1.94
N ASN A 328 -13.74 2.09 0.64
CA ASN A 328 -13.94 0.91 -0.19
C ASN A 328 -12.69 0.03 -0.19
N LEU A 329 -12.85 -1.29 -0.09
CA LEU A 329 -11.75 -2.25 -0.20
C LEU A 329 -11.76 -2.95 -1.56
N LEU A 330 -10.61 -2.93 -2.22
CA LEU A 330 -10.27 -3.78 -3.36
C LEU A 330 -9.09 -4.68 -2.97
N VAL A 331 -9.25 -6.00 -3.12
CA VAL A 331 -8.15 -6.96 -2.98
C VAL A 331 -7.78 -7.48 -4.37
N VAL A 332 -6.55 -7.23 -4.80
CA VAL A 332 -5.99 -7.74 -6.04
C VAL A 332 -5.00 -8.85 -5.70
N GLY A 333 -5.45 -10.08 -5.91
CA GLY A 333 -4.62 -11.27 -5.90
C GLY A 333 -3.71 -11.34 -7.13
N TYR A 334 -2.54 -11.94 -7.00
CA TYR A 334 -1.71 -12.38 -8.13
C TYR A 334 -1.46 -13.87 -8.03
N ASN A 335 -1.88 -14.59 -9.06
CA ASN A 335 -1.68 -16.03 -9.20
C ASN A 335 -2.06 -16.84 -7.95
N LEU A 336 -3.18 -16.47 -7.29
CA LEU A 336 -3.69 -17.20 -6.14
C LEU A 336 -4.08 -18.62 -6.53
N THR A 337 -3.80 -19.59 -5.66
CA THR A 337 -4.27 -20.97 -5.83
C THR A 337 -5.80 -21.05 -5.82
N ILE A 338 -6.34 -22.15 -6.34
CA ILE A 338 -7.80 -22.40 -6.35
C ILE A 338 -8.39 -22.31 -4.94
N GLU A 339 -7.69 -22.83 -3.93
CA GLU A 339 -8.14 -22.80 -2.55
C GLU A 339 -8.12 -21.38 -1.96
N GLU A 340 -7.03 -20.64 -2.17
CA GLU A 340 -6.90 -19.24 -1.75
C GLU A 340 -7.96 -18.37 -2.39
N TRP A 341 -8.13 -18.49 -3.70
CA TRP A 341 -9.16 -17.77 -4.44
C TRP A 341 -10.57 -18.17 -4.00
N GLY A 342 -10.83 -19.46 -3.74
CA GLY A 342 -12.11 -19.92 -3.24
C GLY A 342 -12.51 -19.31 -1.89
N ARG A 343 -11.51 -19.05 -1.01
CA ARG A 343 -11.71 -18.33 0.26
C ARG A 343 -11.97 -16.84 0.02
N LEU A 344 -11.09 -16.17 -0.73
CA LEU A 344 -11.13 -14.72 -0.97
C LEU A 344 -12.35 -14.29 -1.80
N ALA A 345 -12.71 -15.04 -2.83
CA ALA A 345 -13.79 -14.72 -3.77
C ALA A 345 -15.11 -15.39 -3.41
N SER A 346 -15.32 -15.71 -2.14
CA SER A 346 -16.57 -16.30 -1.65
C SER A 346 -17.80 -15.41 -1.92
N ASN A 347 -18.97 -16.04 -1.98
CA ASN A 347 -20.25 -15.35 -2.21
C ASN A 347 -20.64 -14.49 -1.00
N GLY A 348 -21.20 -13.32 -1.26
CA GLY A 348 -21.73 -12.44 -0.19
C GLY A 348 -20.68 -11.58 0.51
N ARG A 349 -19.44 -11.54 0.01
CA ARG A 349 -18.40 -10.57 0.41
C ARG A 349 -18.88 -9.12 0.32
N TRP A 350 -18.27 -8.22 1.09
CA TRP A 350 -18.54 -6.78 1.09
C TRP A 350 -17.49 -5.95 0.35
N TYR A 351 -16.41 -6.60 -0.10
CA TYR A 351 -15.26 -6.00 -0.77
C TYR A 351 -15.16 -6.50 -2.22
N ASN A 352 -14.37 -5.80 -3.02
CA ASN A 352 -14.12 -6.17 -4.41
C ASN A 352 -12.85 -7.01 -4.51
N VAL A 353 -12.83 -7.94 -5.46
CA VAL A 353 -11.70 -8.86 -5.66
C VAL A 353 -11.38 -9.07 -7.12
N LEU A 354 -10.10 -9.23 -7.42
CA LEU A 354 -9.56 -9.68 -8.69
C LEU A 354 -8.41 -10.66 -8.42
N ASN A 355 -8.22 -11.67 -9.29
CA ASN A 355 -6.98 -12.46 -9.33
C ASN A 355 -6.30 -12.20 -10.68
N ALA A 356 -5.20 -11.45 -10.67
CA ALA A 356 -4.42 -11.12 -11.84
C ALA A 356 -3.47 -12.26 -12.20
N ALA A 357 -3.28 -12.49 -13.50
CA ALA A 357 -2.33 -13.48 -14.03
C ALA A 357 -0.97 -12.86 -14.42
N ASN A 358 -0.94 -11.54 -14.62
CA ASN A 358 0.19 -10.74 -15.04
C ASN A 358 0.15 -9.38 -14.32
N SER A 359 1.08 -8.48 -14.66
CA SER A 359 1.23 -7.18 -14.03
C SER A 359 1.14 -6.00 -15.00
N ASP A 360 0.70 -6.23 -16.24
CA ASP A 360 0.61 -5.21 -17.29
C ASP A 360 -0.65 -4.35 -17.20
N ASP A 361 -0.78 -3.37 -18.10
CA ASP A 361 -1.92 -2.45 -18.16
C ASP A 361 -3.26 -3.17 -18.37
N SER A 362 -3.26 -4.33 -19.03
CA SER A 362 -4.47 -5.15 -19.20
C SER A 362 -4.92 -5.75 -17.87
N ALA A 363 -3.99 -6.28 -17.07
CA ALA A 363 -4.27 -6.74 -15.71
C ALA A 363 -4.84 -5.62 -14.84
N VAL A 364 -4.26 -4.42 -14.93
CA VAL A 364 -4.69 -3.26 -14.16
C VAL A 364 -6.08 -2.79 -14.59
N ALA A 365 -6.33 -2.69 -15.90
CA ALA A 365 -7.62 -2.29 -16.45
C ALA A 365 -8.79 -3.18 -15.97
N ASN A 366 -8.52 -4.48 -15.75
CA ASN A 366 -9.52 -5.44 -15.28
C ASN A 366 -10.08 -5.15 -13.88
N PHE A 367 -9.37 -4.38 -13.05
CA PHE A 367 -9.97 -3.85 -11.82
C PHE A 367 -10.27 -2.35 -11.92
N VAL A 368 -9.48 -1.56 -12.64
CA VAL A 368 -9.69 -0.11 -12.71
C VAL A 368 -11.05 0.23 -13.34
N ASN A 369 -11.36 -0.35 -14.48
CA ASN A 369 -12.62 -0.10 -15.19
C ASN A 369 -13.86 -0.45 -14.35
N PRO A 370 -13.97 -1.65 -13.75
CA PRO A 370 -15.15 -1.98 -12.96
C PRO A 370 -15.16 -1.37 -11.56
N PHE A 371 -14.03 -1.24 -10.87
CA PHE A 371 -14.00 -0.74 -9.48
C PHE A 371 -14.12 0.78 -9.39
N TYR A 372 -13.37 1.52 -10.22
CA TYR A 372 -13.39 2.99 -10.17
C TYR A 372 -14.43 3.61 -11.10
N PHE A 373 -14.70 2.98 -12.26
CA PHE A 373 -15.63 3.53 -13.25
C PHE A 373 -16.98 2.79 -13.35
N ASN A 374 -17.19 1.73 -12.55
CA ASN A 374 -18.44 0.95 -12.54
C ASN A 374 -18.91 0.55 -13.95
N ASP A 375 -17.98 0.18 -14.83
CA ASP A 375 -18.26 -0.01 -16.25
C ASP A 375 -18.98 -1.33 -16.60
N ASN A 376 -19.27 -2.13 -15.58
CA ASN A 376 -19.92 -3.45 -15.64
C ASN A 376 -19.12 -4.55 -16.37
N SER A 377 -17.82 -4.34 -16.61
CA SER A 377 -16.96 -5.32 -17.29
C SER A 377 -16.63 -6.57 -16.45
N SER A 378 -16.80 -6.50 -15.11
CA SER A 378 -16.49 -7.61 -14.20
C SER A 378 -17.71 -8.07 -13.39
N PRO A 379 -18.02 -9.39 -13.35
CA PRO A 379 -19.07 -9.95 -12.51
C PRO A 379 -18.70 -9.97 -11.01
N ASN A 380 -17.46 -9.62 -10.66
CA ASN A 380 -16.92 -9.70 -9.30
C ASN A 380 -17.06 -8.41 -8.49
N SER A 381 -17.69 -7.38 -9.04
CA SER A 381 -18.04 -6.19 -8.26
C SER A 381 -19.17 -6.52 -7.27
N CYS A 382 -19.00 -6.10 -6.02
CA CYS A 382 -20.11 -6.12 -5.08
C CYS A 382 -21.22 -5.21 -5.62
N LYS A 383 -22.23 -5.81 -6.26
CA LYS A 383 -23.51 -5.14 -6.44
C LYS A 383 -24.07 -4.92 -5.04
N PHE A 384 -24.24 -3.66 -4.65
CA PHE A 384 -24.96 -3.31 -3.43
C PHE A 384 -26.21 -4.20 -3.31
N LYS A 385 -26.35 -4.93 -2.20
CA LYS A 385 -27.51 -5.80 -1.95
C LYS A 385 -28.78 -4.97 -2.17
N ARG A 386 -29.75 -5.53 -2.91
CA ARG A 386 -31.07 -4.95 -3.21
C ARG A 386 -31.74 -4.41 -1.94
N GLY A 387 -31.64 -3.11 -1.69
CA GLY A 387 -32.51 -2.37 -0.78
C GLY A 387 -33.88 -2.12 -1.43
N LYS A 388 -34.93 -1.96 -0.63
CA LYS A 388 -36.32 -1.83 -1.09
C LYS A 388 -36.65 -0.45 -1.67
N GLY A 389 -35.67 0.44 -1.68
CA GLY A 389 -35.67 1.73 -2.35
C GLY A 389 -34.37 2.48 -2.04
N LEU A 390 -34.22 3.67 -2.60
CA LEU A 390 -33.12 4.58 -2.33
C LEU A 390 -33.71 5.94 -1.97
N GLN A 391 -33.23 6.54 -0.88
CA GLN A 391 -33.37 7.96 -0.61
C GLN A 391 -32.11 8.66 -1.09
N VAL A 392 -32.26 9.72 -1.86
CA VAL A 392 -31.16 10.45 -2.47
C VAL A 392 -31.23 11.88 -2.01
N GLN A 393 -30.12 12.40 -1.48
CA GLN A 393 -29.91 13.80 -1.16
C GLN A 393 -28.87 14.37 -2.11
N VAL A 394 -29.16 15.52 -2.71
CA VAL A 394 -28.36 16.14 -3.76
C VAL A 394 -28.04 17.57 -3.35
N PHE A 395 -26.76 17.91 -3.39
CA PHE A 395 -26.22 19.25 -3.19
C PHE A 395 -25.59 19.68 -4.50
N TYR A 396 -25.88 20.88 -5.00
CA TYR A 396 -25.40 21.28 -6.32
C TYR A 396 -25.21 22.79 -6.47
N GLU A 397 -24.21 23.16 -7.26
CA GLU A 397 -23.94 24.51 -7.76
C GLU A 397 -23.55 24.36 -9.23
N LEU A 398 -24.51 24.64 -10.12
CA LEU A 398 -24.49 24.41 -11.56
C LEU A 398 -24.91 25.69 -12.29
N GLU A 399 -24.58 25.82 -13.58
CA GLU A 399 -25.10 26.91 -14.38
C GLU A 399 -26.63 26.77 -14.58
N ALA A 400 -27.38 27.76 -14.11
CA ALA A 400 -28.84 27.73 -14.13
C ALA A 400 -29.39 27.70 -15.57
N GLY A 401 -30.12 26.64 -15.90
CA GLY A 401 -30.76 26.46 -17.21
C GLY A 401 -29.84 25.96 -18.32
N LYS A 402 -28.55 25.75 -18.03
CA LYS A 402 -27.55 25.25 -18.99
C LYS A 402 -26.97 23.91 -18.58
N ASP A 403 -26.62 23.80 -17.30
CA ASP A 403 -26.14 22.58 -16.69
C ASP A 403 -27.29 21.83 -16.01
N PHE A 404 -27.35 20.52 -16.21
CA PHE A 404 -28.39 19.67 -15.65
C PHE A 404 -27.81 18.41 -15.02
N LEU A 405 -28.20 18.13 -13.77
CA LEU A 405 -28.02 16.84 -13.13
C LEU A 405 -29.36 16.10 -13.10
N LYS A 406 -29.49 15.05 -13.89
CA LYS A 406 -30.72 14.26 -14.05
C LYS A 406 -30.56 12.86 -13.46
N PHE A 407 -31.57 12.38 -12.76
CA PHE A 407 -31.60 11.04 -12.19
C PHE A 407 -32.63 10.19 -12.90
N TYR A 408 -32.26 8.96 -13.24
CA TYR A 408 -33.10 7.99 -13.94
C TYR A 408 -33.21 6.69 -13.17
N ASP A 409 -34.35 6.00 -13.28
CA ASP A 409 -34.54 4.66 -12.72
C ASP A 409 -33.85 3.58 -13.56
N SER A 410 -33.96 2.32 -13.14
CA SER A 410 -33.39 1.16 -13.86
C SER A 410 -33.98 0.96 -15.26
N SER A 411 -35.14 1.55 -15.56
CA SER A 411 -35.82 1.51 -16.84
C SER A 411 -35.57 2.78 -17.68
N ASN A 412 -34.64 3.63 -17.25
CA ASN A 412 -34.28 4.90 -17.88
C ASN A 412 -35.43 5.94 -17.91
N ASN A 413 -36.41 5.84 -16.99
CA ASN A 413 -37.39 6.90 -16.76
C ASN A 413 -36.78 7.99 -15.88
N LEU A 414 -37.07 9.25 -16.19
CA LEU A 414 -36.58 10.39 -15.40
C LEU A 414 -37.28 10.43 -14.04
N ILE A 415 -36.50 10.45 -12.96
CA ILE A 415 -36.95 10.58 -11.57
C ILE A 415 -36.89 12.04 -11.12
N ALA A 416 -35.75 12.70 -11.34
CA ALA A 416 -35.48 14.06 -10.88
C ALA A 416 -34.52 14.80 -11.82
N SER A 417 -34.61 16.13 -11.85
CA SER A 417 -33.73 16.99 -12.66
C SER A 417 -33.39 18.26 -11.89
N PHE A 418 -32.10 18.56 -11.76
CA PHE A 418 -31.59 19.69 -10.99
C PHE A 418 -30.76 20.61 -11.89
N THR A 419 -30.87 21.92 -11.67
CA THR A 419 -30.11 22.99 -12.33
C THR A 419 -30.07 24.22 -11.41
N GLY A 420 -29.10 25.12 -11.59
CA GLY A 420 -28.88 26.27 -10.70
C GLY A 420 -28.12 25.88 -9.42
N PHE A 421 -28.52 26.41 -8.25
CA PHE A 421 -27.82 26.14 -6.99
C PHE A 421 -28.79 25.71 -5.88
N GLU A 422 -28.41 24.69 -5.12
CA GLU A 422 -29.05 24.28 -3.86
C GLU A 422 -28.01 23.62 -2.95
N VAL A 423 -27.67 24.31 -1.86
CA VAL A 423 -26.63 23.90 -0.91
C VAL A 423 -27.20 23.36 0.41
N SER A 424 -28.52 23.48 0.62
CA SER A 424 -29.21 22.92 1.80
C SER A 424 -29.59 21.45 1.62
N GLY A 425 -29.43 20.93 0.40
CA GLY A 425 -29.68 19.53 0.04
C GLY A 425 -31.12 19.28 -0.39
N SER A 426 -31.33 18.99 -1.67
CA SER A 426 -32.62 18.51 -2.19
C SER A 426 -32.74 17.00 -1.98
N THR A 427 -33.91 16.50 -1.57
CA THR A 427 -34.12 15.05 -1.38
C THR A 427 -35.19 14.49 -2.32
N PHE A 428 -34.98 13.28 -2.81
CA PHE A 428 -36.01 12.48 -3.47
C PHE A 428 -35.88 11.00 -3.08
N SER A 429 -36.97 10.26 -3.20
CA SER A 429 -36.99 8.81 -2.93
C SER A 429 -37.42 8.05 -4.17
N THR A 430 -36.88 6.84 -4.35
CA THR A 430 -37.28 5.94 -5.43
C THR A 430 -37.39 4.51 -4.92
N THR A 431 -38.32 3.74 -5.47
CA THR A 431 -38.42 2.29 -5.23
C THR A 431 -37.42 1.52 -6.09
N SER A 432 -36.73 2.17 -7.02
CA SER A 432 -35.69 1.55 -7.83
C SER A 432 -34.47 1.24 -6.96
N SER A 433 -33.96 0.01 -7.04
CA SER A 433 -32.71 -0.39 -6.38
C SER A 433 -31.46 0.15 -7.10
N THR A 434 -31.64 0.81 -8.24
CA THR A 434 -30.56 1.36 -9.06
C THR A 434 -31.01 2.68 -9.64
N ILE A 435 -30.14 3.69 -9.55
CA ILE A 435 -30.34 4.98 -10.21
C ILE A 435 -29.16 5.30 -11.09
N THR A 436 -29.42 6.03 -12.17
CA THR A 436 -28.38 6.60 -13.02
C THR A 436 -28.42 8.12 -12.87
N ALA A 437 -27.32 8.72 -12.42
CA ALA A 437 -27.15 10.17 -12.47
C ALA A 437 -26.47 10.55 -13.80
N ARG A 438 -27.04 11.51 -14.53
CA ARG A 438 -26.52 12.03 -15.80
C ARG A 438 -26.32 13.53 -15.66
N PHE A 439 -25.08 13.95 -15.75
CA PHE A 439 -24.73 15.36 -15.86
C PHE A 439 -24.68 15.77 -17.34
N THR A 440 -25.18 16.94 -17.67
CA THR A 440 -25.14 17.54 -19.01
C THR A 440 -24.77 19.00 -18.85
N SER A 441 -23.81 19.49 -19.63
CA SER A 441 -23.28 20.86 -19.58
C SER A 441 -23.06 21.39 -20.99
N ASP A 442 -23.11 22.71 -21.16
CA ASP A 442 -22.69 23.41 -22.39
C ASP A 442 -21.22 23.84 -22.37
N TYR A 443 -20.49 23.58 -21.27
CA TYR A 443 -19.06 23.86 -21.07
C TYR A 443 -18.67 25.35 -21.08
N GLU A 444 -19.63 26.28 -20.95
CA GLU A 444 -19.34 27.72 -21.02
C GLU A 444 -18.87 28.29 -19.67
N SER A 445 -19.40 27.81 -18.54
CA SER A 445 -19.03 28.27 -17.18
C SER A 445 -18.68 27.12 -16.23
N VAL A 446 -17.73 27.33 -15.30
CA VAL A 446 -17.31 26.32 -14.32
C VAL A 446 -17.82 26.69 -12.92
N TYR A 447 -18.65 25.82 -12.33
CA TYR A 447 -19.17 25.92 -10.97
C TYR A 447 -18.67 24.78 -10.07
N ARG A 448 -19.02 24.80 -8.77
CA ARG A 448 -18.54 23.81 -7.78
C ARG A 448 -19.06 22.39 -8.00
N GLY A 449 -20.01 22.18 -8.90
CA GLY A 449 -20.49 20.87 -9.31
C GLY A 449 -21.58 20.34 -8.38
N PHE A 450 -21.59 19.03 -8.13
CA PHE A 450 -22.63 18.38 -7.35
C PHE A 450 -22.09 17.25 -6.46
N TYR A 451 -22.80 17.00 -5.37
CA TYR A 451 -22.58 15.91 -4.44
C TYR A 451 -23.90 15.16 -4.21
N VAL A 452 -23.85 13.84 -4.24
CA VAL A 452 -25.02 12.97 -4.09
C VAL A 452 -24.77 12.01 -2.95
N GLN A 453 -25.64 12.05 -1.94
CA GLN A 453 -25.69 11.09 -0.86
C GLN A 453 -26.86 10.14 -1.09
N ILE A 454 -26.59 8.84 -1.07
CA ILE A 454 -27.60 7.80 -1.28
C ILE A 454 -27.73 6.99 0.00
N THR A 455 -28.94 6.91 0.53
CA THR A 455 -29.30 6.12 1.71
C THR A 455 -30.24 5.00 1.26
N PRO A 456 -29.87 3.71 1.41
CA PRO A 456 -30.78 2.61 1.17
C PRO A 456 -32.02 2.71 2.07
N GLN A 457 -33.19 2.36 1.54
CA GLN A 457 -34.43 2.21 2.31
C GLN A 457 -34.85 0.74 2.46
#